data_AF-A0A942RDX5-F1
#
_entry.id   AF-A0A942RDX5-F1
#
_cell.length_a   1.000
_cell.length_b   1.000
_cell.length_c   1.000
_cell.angle_alpha   90.00
_cell.angle_beta   90.00
_cell.angle_gamma   90.00
#
_symmetry.space_group_name_H-M   'P 1'
#
loop_
_entity.id
_entity.type
_entity.pdbx_description
1 polymer ?
#
loop_
_entity_poly.entity_id
_entity_poly.type
_entity_poly.pdbx_seq_one_letter_code
_entity_poly.pdbx_strand_id
1 'polypeptide(L)' 'MNNFKCNNCGFTVEVDANIPPEKCPNCESICTFVDNNCYIPDCQE' A
#
# COMPACT_ATOMS: atom_id res chain seq x y z
N MET A 1 7.50 -1.91 -7.72
CA MET A 1 7.26 -1.17 -6.46
C MET A 1 5.79 -0.82 -6.38
N ASN A 2 5.08 -1.41 -5.42
CA ASN A 2 3.69 -1.15 -5.14
C ASN A 2 3.52 -0.11 -4.04
N ASN A 3 2.74 0.91 -4.34
CA ASN A 3 2.35 1.93 -3.39
C ASN A 3 0.98 1.60 -2.81
N PHE A 4 0.93 1.36 -1.52
CA PHE A 4 -0.30 1.12 -0.78
C PHE A 4 -0.57 2.30 0.15
N LYS A 5 -1.76 2.88 0.07
CA LYS A 5 -2.17 3.97 0.95
C LYS A 5 -3.03 3.44 2.09
N CYS A 6 -2.62 3.73 3.31
CA CYS A 6 -3.40 3.43 4.51
C CYS A 6 -4.69 4.26 4.50
N ASN A 7 -5.84 3.60 4.55
CA ASN A 7 -7.13 4.28 4.60
C ASN A 7 -7.43 4.95 5.96
N ASN A 8 -6.70 4.59 7.03
CA ASN A 8 -6.91 5.13 8.37
C ASN A 8 -6.18 6.47 8.57
N CYS A 9 -4.87 6.49 8.33
CA CYS A 9 -4.04 7.68 8.56
C CYS A 9 -3.63 8.42 7.27
N GLY A 10 -3.89 7.83 6.10
CA GLY A 10 -3.49 8.40 4.80
C GLY A 10 -2.01 8.19 4.44
N PHE A 11 -1.24 7.46 5.25
CA PHE A 11 0.16 7.15 4.99
C PHE A 11 0.33 6.22 3.79
N THR A 12 1.21 6.56 2.86
CA THR A 12 1.56 5.70 1.73
C THR A 12 2.79 4.86 2.09
N VAL A 13 2.66 3.54 2.03
CA VAL A 13 3.76 2.60 2.16
C VAL A 13 4.15 2.09 0.78
N GLU A 14 5.44 2.13 0.49
CA GLU A 14 6.03 1.57 -0.73
C GLU A 14 6.61 0.20 -0.39
N VAL A 15 6.11 -0.85 -1.02
CA VAL A 15 6.62 -2.21 -0.88
C VAL A 15 6.87 -2.82 -2.24
N ASP A 16 7.92 -3.64 -2.35
CA ASP A 16 8.21 -4.36 -3.58
C ASP A 16 7.27 -5.56 -3.83
N ALA A 17 6.51 -5.97 -2.81
CA ALA A 17 5.55 -7.06 -2.89
C ALA A 17 4.13 -6.56 -3.20
N ASN A 18 3.33 -7.39 -3.89
CA ASN A 18 1.89 -7.15 -4.14
C ASN A 18 1.01 -7.35 -2.89
N ILE A 19 1.59 -7.37 -1.69
CA ILE A 19 0.89 -7.66 -0.43
C ILE A 19 1.17 -6.51 0.54
N PRO A 20 0.14 -5.78 0.97
CA PRO A 20 0.32 -4.74 1.97
C PRO A 20 0.63 -5.35 3.35
N PRO A 21 1.36 -4.62 4.22
CA PRO A 21 1.60 -5.09 5.58
C PRO A 21 0.29 -5.12 6.39
N GLU A 22 0.16 -6.07 7.33
CA GLU A 22 -1.02 -6.12 8.21
C GLU A 22 -1.10 -4.91 9.15
N LYS A 23 0.04 -4.33 9.51
CA LYS A 23 0.13 -3.16 10.39
C LYS A 23 0.76 -1.98 9.68
N CYS A 24 0.12 -0.84 9.85
CA CYS A 24 0.61 0.47 9.48
C CYS A 24 1.88 0.82 10.27
N PRO A 25 3.02 1.15 9.65
CA PRO A 25 4.19 1.63 10.41
C PRO A 25 3.96 3.03 11.01
N ASN A 26 3.06 3.83 10.43
CA ASN A 26 2.78 5.20 10.90
C ASN A 26 1.74 5.24 12.03
N CYS A 27 0.79 4.32 12.01
CA CYS A 27 -0.37 4.32 12.90
C CYS A 27 -0.46 3.07 13.78
N GLU A 28 0.51 2.16 13.64
CA GLU A 28 0.75 0.94 14.43
C GLU A 28 -0.47 0.01 14.57
N SER A 29 -1.48 0.25 13.75
CA SER A 29 -2.78 -0.39 13.78
C SER A 29 -3.01 -1.18 12.50
N ILE A 30 -3.89 -2.17 12.59
CA ILE A 30 -4.35 -2.90 11.40
C ILE A 30 -5.16 -1.94 10.54
N CYS A 31 -4.69 -1.70 9.32
CA CYS A 31 -5.34 -0.79 8.40
C CYS A 31 -5.53 -1.42 7.02
N THR A 32 -6.68 -1.14 6.42
CA THR A 32 -6.92 -1.53 5.03
C THR A 32 -6.11 -0.63 4.12
N PHE A 33 -5.13 -1.22 3.47
CA PHE A 33 -4.29 -0.58 2.49
C PHE A 33 -4.99 -0.63 1.13
N VAL A 34 -5.19 0.53 0.52
CA VAL A 34 -5.69 0.63 -0.84
C VAL A 34 -4.52 0.75 -1.80
N ASP A 35 -4.51 -0.08 -2.84
CA ASP A 35 -3.49 -0.02 -3.88
C ASP A 35 -3.64 1.32 -4.62
N ASN A 36 -2.65 2.18 -4.46
CA ASN A 36 -2.60 3.50 -5.08
C ASN A 36 -1.72 3.48 -6.34
N ASN A 37 -1.36 2.28 -6.80
CA ASN A 37 -0.47 2.04 -7.92
C ASN A 37 -1.24 1.82 -9.24
N CYS A 38 -2.57 1.72 -9.18
CA CYS A 38 -3.41 1.38 -10.33
C CYS A 38 -3.69 2.58 -11.25
N TYR A 39 -2.65 3.17 -11.84
CA TYR A 39 -2.79 4.07 -13.00
C TYR A 39 -1.67 3.98 -14.05
N ILE A 40 -0.94 2.86 -14.13
CA ILE A 40 -0.02 2.62 -15.25
C ILE A 40 -0.20 1.18 -15.75
N PRO A 41 -0.49 0.96 -17.05
CA PRO A 41 -0.82 -0.34 -17.63
C PRO A 41 0.34 -1.36 -17.71
N ASP A 42 1.39 -1.21 -16.89
CA ASP A 42 2.59 -2.05 -16.88
C ASP A 42 2.63 -3.01 -15.65
N CYS A 43 1.48 -3.52 -15.23
CA CYS A 43 1.43 -4.71 -14.37
C CYS A 43 1.62 -5.99 -15.21
N GLN A 44 2.76 -6.10 -15.90
CA GLN A 44 3.33 -7.32 -16.48
C GLN A 44 4.84 -7.12 -16.29
N GLU A 45 5.56 -7.95 -15.54
CA GLU A 45 6.11 -9.26 -15.94
C GLU A 45 6.40 -10.16 -14.72
#